data_AF-G0UL54-F1
#
_entry.id   AF-G0UL54-F1
#
_cell.length_a   1.000
_cell.length_b   1.000
_cell.length_c   1.000
_cell.angle_alpha   90.00
_cell.angle_beta   90.00
_cell.angle_gamma   90.00
#
_symmetry.space_group_name_H-M   'P 1'
#
loop_
_entity.id
_entity.type
_entity.pdbx_description
1 polymer ?
#
loop_
_entity_poly.entity_id
_entity_poly.type
_entity_poly.pdbx_seq_one_letter_code
_entity_poly.pdbx_strand_id
1 'polypeptide(L)'
;MRDTMVVPGETYRILAPSSSLHKYLTDSYWCSAMEEVCEGKLDGVVVRYTGQHLVLLQFRPNRLSPAGYRYPISISIPVEYLVPSPSKEPLGGCDVSSASDGHEVKGTDCRSNGFSPLCVVCGKYDVTGMVLRHHGYKCAECVGHKSAHKLRIEGSRRR
;
A
#
# COMPACT_ATOMS: atom_id res chain seq x y z
N MET A 1 16.40 -0.62 -11.65
CA MET A 1 15.16 -0.74 -10.86
C MET A 1 14.44 0.58 -10.98
N ARG A 2 13.11 0.62 -11.10
CA ARG A 2 12.42 1.86 -10.73
C ARG A 2 12.42 1.84 -9.22
N ASP A 3 13.20 2.71 -8.61
CA ASP A 3 13.22 2.83 -7.17
C ASP A 3 11.88 3.45 -6.76
N THR A 4 10.93 2.60 -6.37
CA THR A 4 9.70 3.05 -5.72
C THR A 4 10.12 3.65 -4.39
N MET A 5 10.37 4.97 -4.40
CA MET A 5 10.85 5.68 -3.23
C MET A 5 9.70 5.80 -2.24
N VAL A 6 9.74 5.00 -1.18
CA VAL A 6 8.76 5.07 -0.09
C VAL A 6 9.14 6.21 0.83
N VAL A 7 8.24 7.15 1.07
CA VAL A 7 8.51 8.31 1.92
C VAL A 7 7.97 8.06 3.34
N PRO A 8 8.79 8.17 4.40
CA PRO A 8 8.29 8.14 5.77
C PRO A 8 7.26 9.25 6.00
N GLY A 9 6.17 8.93 6.70
CA GLY A 9 5.02 9.81 6.92
C GLY A 9 3.89 9.64 5.90
N GLU A 10 4.17 9.05 4.73
CA GLU A 10 3.13 8.75 3.75
C GLU A 10 2.32 7.50 4.11
N THR A 11 1.14 7.41 3.50
CA THR A 11 0.15 6.38 3.76
C THR A 11 0.10 5.36 2.65
N TYR A 12 0.20 4.09 3.03
CA TYR A 12 0.20 2.95 2.13
C TYR A 12 -0.77 1.90 2.65
N ARG A 13 -1.33 1.12 1.72
CA ARG A 13 -2.15 -0.04 2.01
C ARG A 13 -1.44 -1.30 1.53
N ILE A 14 -1.74 -2.42 2.17
CA ILE A 14 -1.22 -3.73 1.77
C ILE A 14 -2.36 -4.49 1.10
N LEU A 15 -2.09 -5.06 -0.07
CA LEU A 15 -3.05 -5.84 -0.83
C LEU A 15 -2.45 -7.22 -1.13
N ALA A 16 -2.33 -8.05 -0.09
CA ALA A 16 -1.63 -9.32 -0.18
C ALA A 16 -2.37 -10.40 0.60
N PRO A 17 -2.43 -11.65 0.11
CA PRO A 17 -2.98 -12.74 0.89
C PRO A 17 -2.06 -13.04 2.08
N SER A 18 -2.65 -13.51 3.19
CA SER A 18 -1.93 -13.89 4.41
C SER A 18 -0.72 -14.78 4.13
N SER A 19 -0.88 -15.78 3.26
CA SER A 19 0.19 -16.72 2.88
C SER A 19 1.42 -16.06 2.24
N SER A 20 1.26 -14.89 1.62
CA SER A 20 2.39 -14.12 1.08
C SER A 20 3.10 -13.34 2.17
N LEU A 21 2.37 -12.82 3.16
CA LEU A 21 2.94 -12.03 4.26
C LEU A 21 3.57 -12.89 5.36
N HIS A 22 3.06 -14.11 5.58
CA HIS A 22 3.66 -15.08 6.52
C HIS A 22 5.11 -15.45 6.19
N LYS A 23 5.59 -15.14 4.98
CA LYS A 23 7.02 -15.27 4.63
C LYS A 23 7.91 -14.26 5.34
N TYR A 24 7.34 -13.14 5.79
CA TYR A 24 8.06 -12.02 6.40
C TYR A 24 7.61 -11.74 7.85
N LEU A 25 6.39 -12.17 8.20
CA LEU A 25 5.80 -11.94 9.51
C LEU A 25 5.59 -13.28 10.22
N THR A 26 5.96 -13.33 11.50
CA THR A 26 5.68 -14.45 12.39
C THR A 26 4.22 -14.48 12.84
N ASP A 27 3.76 -15.64 13.31
CA ASP A 27 2.37 -15.84 13.76
C ASP A 27 1.96 -14.91 14.91
N SER A 28 2.92 -14.39 15.69
CA SER A 28 2.69 -13.39 16.75
C SER A 28 2.05 -12.10 16.24
N TYR A 29 2.22 -11.77 14.96
CA TYR A 29 1.59 -10.60 14.35
C TYR A 29 0.14 -10.85 13.93
N TRP A 30 -0.30 -12.10 13.87
CA TRP A 30 -1.56 -12.49 13.27
C TRP A 30 -2.77 -12.33 14.21
N CYS A 31 -3.11 -11.08 14.49
CA CYS A 31 -4.34 -10.72 15.20
C CYS A 31 -5.54 -10.60 14.26
N SER A 32 -6.75 -10.47 14.81
CA SER A 32 -7.99 -10.35 14.02
C SER A 32 -7.98 -9.16 13.04
N ALA A 33 -7.23 -8.10 13.34
CA ALA A 33 -7.11 -6.94 12.47
C ALA A 33 -6.10 -7.11 11.32
N MET A 34 -5.27 -8.17 11.31
CA MET A 34 -4.36 -8.45 10.19
C MET A 34 -5.08 -8.84 8.91
N GLU A 35 -6.29 -9.42 9.00
CA GLU A 35 -7.12 -9.65 7.83
C GLU A 35 -7.51 -8.31 7.18
N GLU A 36 -7.82 -7.29 7.98
CA GLU A 36 -8.12 -5.95 7.47
C GLU A 36 -6.89 -5.29 6.83
N VAL A 37 -5.69 -5.53 7.37
CA VAL A 37 -4.42 -5.10 6.76
C VAL A 37 -4.21 -5.78 5.40
N CYS A 38 -4.34 -7.11 5.33
CA CYS A 38 -4.13 -7.89 4.10
C CYS A 38 -5.11 -7.53 2.97
N GLU A 39 -6.33 -7.14 3.36
CA GLU A 39 -7.39 -6.73 2.44
C GLU A 39 -7.27 -5.26 2.00
N GLY A 40 -6.29 -4.51 2.52
CA GLY A 40 -6.12 -3.09 2.22
C GLY A 40 -7.25 -2.23 2.76
N LYS A 41 -7.93 -2.68 3.82
CA LYS A 41 -8.97 -1.92 4.53
C LYS A 41 -8.40 -0.98 5.58
N LEU A 42 -7.15 -1.24 6.01
CA LEU A 42 -6.41 -0.37 6.90
C LEU A 42 -5.30 0.33 6.13
N ASP A 43 -5.26 1.64 6.32
CA ASP A 43 -4.19 2.52 5.88
C ASP A 43 -3.07 2.50 6.93
N GLY A 44 -1.85 2.23 6.48
CA GLY A 44 -0.65 2.19 7.30
C GLY A 44 0.24 3.38 6.99
N VAL A 45 0.76 4.02 8.03
CA VAL A 45 1.75 5.09 7.87
C VAL A 45 3.14 4.49 7.91
N VAL A 46 3.98 4.82 6.94
CA VAL A 46 5.39 4.42 6.96
C VAL A 46 6.12 5.23 8.01
N VAL A 47 6.71 4.56 9.00
CA VAL A 47 7.42 5.22 10.10
C VAL A 47 8.88 5.45 9.74
N ARG A 48 9.54 4.42 9.22
CA ARG A 48 10.97 4.43 8.86
C ARG A 48 11.36 3.21 8.03
N TYR A 49 12.53 3.28 7.41
CA TYR A 49 13.22 2.11 6.87
C TYR A 49 13.83 1.28 8.00
N THR A 50 13.71 -0.03 7.90
CA THR A 50 14.32 -1.00 8.84
C THR A 50 15.37 -1.89 8.16
N GLY A 51 15.54 -1.76 6.85
CA GLY A 51 16.57 -2.42 6.04
C GLY A 51 16.59 -1.86 4.62
N GLN A 52 17.40 -2.44 3.73
CA GLN A 52 17.55 -1.94 2.35
C GLN A 52 16.24 -1.91 1.55
N HIS A 53 15.34 -2.87 1.79
CA HIS A 53 14.04 -2.97 1.12
C HIS A 53 12.90 -3.24 2.12
N LEU A 54 13.10 -2.94 3.40
CA LEU A 54 12.13 -3.17 4.47
C LEU A 54 11.75 -1.85 5.11
N VAL A 55 10.46 -1.70 5.37
CA VAL A 55 9.90 -0.51 6.01
C VAL A 55 8.98 -0.91 7.14
N LEU A 56 9.04 -0.15 8.23
CA LEU A 56 8.14 -0.27 9.36
C LEU A 56 6.88 0.53 9.08
N LEU A 57 5.74 -0.15 9.00
CA LEU A 57 4.43 0.49 8.94
C LEU A 57 3.72 0.40 10.28
N GLN A 58 2.94 1.43 10.57
CA GLN A 58 2.01 1.46 11.68
C GLN A 58 0.58 1.60 11.15
N PHE A 59 -0.25 0.61 11.45
CA PHE A 59 -1.68 0.59 11.14
C PHE A 59 -2.48 0.90 12.40
N ARG A 60 -3.57 1.65 12.25
CA ARG A 60 -4.54 1.89 13.32
C ARG A 60 -5.84 1.14 13.02
N PRO A 61 -6.15 0.05 13.74
CA PRO A 61 -7.41 -0.66 13.57
C PRO A 61 -8.62 0.26 13.80
N ASN A 62 -9.63 0.14 12.95
CA ASN A 62 -10.86 0.92 13.08
C ASN A 62 -11.73 0.41 14.24
N ARG A 63 -11.67 -0.91 14.51
CA ARG A 63 -12.44 -1.59 15.54
C ARG A 63 -11.74 -1.55 16.91
N LEU A 64 -12.54 -1.42 17.95
CA LEU A 64 -12.06 -1.52 19.33
C LEU A 64 -11.81 -3.00 19.66
N SER A 65 -10.74 -3.25 20.41
CA SER A 65 -10.53 -4.55 21.07
C SER A 65 -11.62 -4.78 22.13
N PRO A 66 -11.79 -6.03 22.63
CA PRO A 66 -12.73 -6.32 23.72
C PRO A 66 -12.51 -5.46 24.98
N ALA A 67 -11.28 -5.00 25.21
CA ALA A 67 -10.93 -4.11 26.32
C ALA A 67 -11.24 -2.62 26.05
N GLY A 68 -11.81 -2.27 24.89
CA GLY A 68 -12.17 -0.90 24.54
C GLY A 68 -11.00 -0.06 24.00
N TYR A 69 -9.85 -0.66 23.70
CA TYR A 69 -8.67 0.04 23.17
C TYR A 69 -8.41 -0.26 21.69
N ARG A 70 -7.79 0.68 20.97
CA ARG A 70 -7.23 0.49 19.63
C ARG A 70 -5.71 0.33 19.74
N TYR A 71 -5.24 -0.91 19.63
CA TYR A 71 -3.79 -1.17 19.63
C TYR A 71 -3.25 -0.99 18.21
N PRO A 72 -2.29 -0.08 18.00
CA PRO A 72 -1.67 0.06 16.69
C PRO A 72 -0.88 -1.20 16.34
N ILE A 73 -1.00 -1.65 15.10
CA ILE A 73 -0.25 -2.79 14.58
C ILE A 73 0.99 -2.23 13.90
N SER A 74 2.16 -2.64 14.36
CA SER A 74 3.43 -2.22 13.76
C SER A 74 4.13 -3.42 13.14
N ILE A 75 4.37 -3.39 11.82
CA ILE A 75 4.99 -4.50 11.08
C ILE A 75 6.09 -4.00 10.17
N SER A 76 7.17 -4.77 10.03
CA SER A 76 8.20 -4.52 9.03
C SER A 76 7.96 -5.43 7.83
N ILE A 77 7.81 -4.86 6.64
CA ILE A 77 7.47 -5.61 5.43
C ILE A 77 8.24 -5.07 4.22
N PRO A 78 8.44 -5.88 3.16
CA PRO A 78 9.10 -5.38 1.97
C PRO A 78 8.32 -4.28 1.27
N VAL A 79 9.06 -3.31 0.74
CA VAL A 79 8.49 -2.15 0.02
C VAL A 79 7.63 -2.58 -1.17
N GLU A 80 7.88 -3.74 -1.77
CA GLU A 80 7.07 -4.24 -2.90
C GLU A 80 5.64 -4.60 -2.49
N TYR A 81 5.32 -4.73 -1.20
CA TYR A 81 3.95 -4.98 -0.75
C TYR A 81 3.16 -3.69 -0.51
N LEU A 82 3.79 -2.53 -0.69
CA LEU A 82 3.16 -1.24 -0.45
C LEU A 82 2.48 -0.72 -1.69
N VAL A 83 1.18 -0.48 -1.56
CA VAL A 83 0.38 0.17 -2.58
C VAL A 83 0.06 1.58 -2.07
N PRO A 84 0.43 2.65 -2.81
CA PRO A 84 0.07 4.01 -2.43
C PRO A 84 -1.44 4.15 -2.22
N SER A 85 -1.81 4.71 -1.08
CA SER A 85 -3.19 5.10 -0.77
C SER A 85 -3.33 6.58 -1.11
N PRO A 86 -4.38 7.01 -1.85
CA PRO A 86 -4.61 8.44 -2.05
C PRO A 86 -4.76 9.08 -0.67
N SER A 87 -3.93 10.09 -0.39
CA SER A 87 -4.04 10.85 0.85
C SER A 87 -5.48 11.36 0.95
N LYS A 88 -6.19 10.98 2.01
CA LYS A 88 -7.31 11.80 2.45
C LYS A 88 -6.69 13.09 2.94
N GLU A 89 -6.67 14.10 2.08
CA GLU A 89 -6.51 15.49 2.49
C GLU A 89 -7.32 15.68 3.78
N PRO A 90 -6.72 16.13 4.88
CA PRO A 90 -7.51 16.46 6.06
C PRO A 90 -8.47 17.58 5.63
N LEU A 91 -9.78 17.35 5.73
CA LEU A 91 -10.78 18.43 5.68
C LEU A 91 -10.50 19.36 6.88
N GLY A 92 -9.57 20.29 6.70
CA GLY A 92 -9.39 21.48 7.52
C GLY A 92 -10.08 22.63 6.80
N GLY A 93 -11.33 22.90 7.18
CA GLY A 93 -12.03 24.09 6.72
C GLY A 93 -11.48 25.34 7.40
N CYS A 94 -11.19 26.37 6.60
CA CYS A 94 -11.28 27.79 6.95
C CYS A 94 -11.55 28.56 5.64
N ASP A 95 -12.80 28.90 5.36
CA ASP A 95 -13.18 29.97 4.43
C ASP A 95 -12.81 31.33 5.05
N VAL A 96 -12.05 32.18 4.36
CA VAL A 96 -12.44 33.58 4.02
C VAL A 96 -11.56 34.12 2.87
N SER A 97 -12.20 34.76 1.90
CA SER A 97 -11.66 35.41 0.70
C SER A 97 -10.66 36.55 0.96
N SER A 98 -9.64 36.71 0.10
CA SER A 98 -9.33 37.96 -0.63
C SER A 98 -8.04 37.89 -1.46
N ALA A 99 -8.20 38.13 -2.77
CA ALA A 99 -7.40 38.93 -3.69
C ALA A 99 -5.84 38.94 -3.63
N SER A 100 -5.28 38.61 -4.81
CA SER A 100 -4.18 39.28 -5.51
C SER A 100 -2.81 38.58 -5.61
N ASP A 101 -2.42 38.46 -6.89
CA ASP A 101 -1.10 38.70 -7.45
C ASP A 101 -0.09 37.56 -7.54
N GLY A 102 0.52 37.48 -8.71
CA GLY A 102 1.17 36.30 -9.25
C GLY A 102 2.47 35.92 -8.56
N HIS A 103 2.73 34.61 -8.51
CA HIS A 103 4.05 34.09 -8.80
C HIS A 103 3.92 32.63 -9.26
N GLU A 104 4.34 32.40 -10.50
CA GLU A 104 4.41 31.11 -11.17
C GLU A 104 5.45 30.23 -10.46
N VAL A 105 5.03 29.50 -9.42
CA VAL A 105 5.85 28.45 -8.83
C VAL A 105 5.59 27.17 -9.62
N LYS A 106 6.47 26.99 -10.60
CA LYS A 106 6.81 25.76 -11.34
C LYS A 106 6.38 24.50 -10.59
N GLY A 107 5.15 24.05 -10.86
CA GLY A 107 4.64 22.77 -10.40
C GLY A 107 5.51 21.69 -10.98
N THR A 108 6.27 21.02 -10.13
CA THR A 108 7.06 19.85 -10.51
C THR A 108 6.09 18.79 -11.00
N ASP A 109 6.05 18.62 -12.33
CA ASP A 109 5.43 17.50 -13.02
C ASP A 109 5.96 16.17 -12.43
N CYS A 110 5.25 15.59 -11.47
CA CYS A 110 5.34 14.16 -11.19
C CYS A 110 4.33 13.44 -12.07
N ARG A 111 4.50 13.58 -13.39
CA ARG A 111 3.84 12.74 -14.39
C ARG A 111 4.37 11.32 -14.27
N SER A 112 3.65 10.50 -13.52
CA SER A 112 3.52 9.08 -13.85
C SER A 112 2.06 8.68 -13.73
N ASN A 113 1.24 9.12 -14.70
CA ASN A 113 -0.06 8.53 -15.03
C ASN A 113 0.11 7.12 -15.65
N GLY A 114 1.14 6.38 -15.22
CA GLY A 114 1.39 5.01 -15.62
C GLY A 114 0.82 4.09 -14.55
N PHE A 115 -0.13 3.24 -14.93
CA PHE A 115 -0.65 2.20 -14.07
C PHE A 115 0.49 1.27 -13.61
N SER A 116 0.93 1.39 -12.36
CA SER A 116 1.92 0.46 -11.81
C SER A 116 1.28 -0.91 -11.59
N PRO A 117 1.93 -1.99 -12.04
CA PRO A 117 1.35 -3.32 -12.05
C PRO A 117 1.25 -3.91 -10.62
N LEU A 118 0.09 -4.50 -10.30
CA LEU A 118 -0.14 -5.28 -9.09
C LEU A 118 -0.15 -6.77 -9.44
N CYS A 119 0.63 -7.58 -8.73
CA CYS A 119 0.62 -9.02 -8.90
C CYS A 119 -0.70 -9.61 -8.38
N VAL A 120 -1.50 -10.21 -9.27
CA VAL A 120 -2.82 -10.78 -8.93
C VAL A 120 -2.78 -12.09 -8.13
N VAL A 121 -1.60 -12.49 -7.64
CA VAL A 121 -1.39 -13.71 -6.85
C VAL A 121 -0.90 -13.34 -5.45
N CYS A 122 0.25 -12.67 -5.35
CA CYS A 122 0.89 -12.38 -4.06
C CYS A 122 0.73 -10.93 -3.59
N GLY A 123 0.26 -10.01 -4.43
CA GLY A 123 0.06 -8.62 -4.01
C GLY A 123 1.28 -7.71 -4.13
N LYS A 124 2.43 -8.22 -4.61
CA LYS A 124 3.59 -7.37 -4.93
C LYS A 124 3.19 -6.29 -5.96
N TYR A 125 3.67 -5.07 -5.79
CA TYR A 125 3.33 -3.87 -6.54
C TYR A 125 4.58 -3.27 -7.19
N ASP A 126 4.44 -2.85 -8.46
CA ASP A 126 5.46 -2.19 -9.27
C ASP A 126 6.83 -2.91 -9.38
N VAL A 127 6.81 -4.24 -9.29
CA VAL A 127 8.02 -5.06 -9.40
C VAL A 127 8.46 -5.23 -10.85
N THR A 128 9.76 -5.14 -11.09
CA THR A 128 10.36 -5.36 -12.41
C THR A 128 10.11 -6.79 -12.93
N GLY A 129 9.90 -6.93 -14.23
CA GLY A 129 9.72 -8.25 -14.86
C GLY A 129 8.34 -8.87 -14.61
N MET A 130 7.34 -8.09 -14.20
CA MET A 130 5.97 -8.57 -14.19
C MET A 130 5.48 -8.86 -15.61
N VAL A 131 4.76 -9.98 -15.74
CA VAL A 131 4.21 -10.45 -17.01
C VAL A 131 2.69 -10.33 -16.98
N LEU A 132 2.12 -9.65 -17.97
CA LEU A 132 0.67 -9.60 -18.16
C LEU A 132 0.14 -10.95 -18.64
N ARG A 133 -0.86 -11.50 -17.93
CA ARG A 133 -1.59 -12.72 -18.31
C ARG A 133 -3.08 -12.41 -18.43
N HIS A 134 -3.87 -13.40 -18.83
CA HIS A 134 -5.32 -13.25 -19.01
C HIS A 134 -6.02 -12.58 -17.81
N HIS A 135 -5.62 -12.93 -16.59
CA HIS A 135 -6.24 -12.44 -15.36
C HIS A 135 -5.52 -11.25 -14.69
N GLY A 136 -4.53 -10.64 -15.36
CA GLY A 136 -3.74 -9.53 -14.84
C GLY A 136 -2.25 -9.83 -14.73
N TYR A 137 -1.50 -8.93 -14.11
CA TYR A 137 -0.05 -9.02 -13.96
C TYR A 137 0.36 -10.07 -12.94
N LYS A 138 1.45 -10.80 -13.23
CA LYS A 138 2.08 -11.75 -12.30
C LYS A 138 3.58 -11.47 -12.22
N CYS A 139 4.14 -11.49 -11.00
CA CYS A 139 5.59 -11.49 -10.83
C CYS A 139 6.19 -12.84 -11.24
N ALA A 140 7.51 -12.88 -11.45
CA ALA A 140 8.23 -14.08 -11.88
C ALA A 140 7.94 -15.30 -11.00
N GLU A 141 7.90 -15.10 -9.67
CA GLU A 141 7.62 -16.15 -8.68
C GLU A 141 6.18 -16.69 -8.73
N CYS A 142 5.24 -15.94 -9.31
CA CYS A 142 3.81 -16.28 -9.29
C CYS A 142 3.30 -16.79 -10.64
N VAL A 143 4.16 -16.88 -11.66
CA VAL A 143 3.80 -17.51 -12.93
C VAL A 143 3.48 -18.99 -12.67
N GLY A 144 2.38 -19.50 -13.25
CA GLY A 144 1.89 -20.85 -12.98
C GLY A 144 0.98 -20.99 -11.75
N HIS A 145 0.94 -20.01 -10.85
CA HIS A 145 0.07 -20.06 -9.67
C HIS A 145 -1.33 -19.47 -9.93
N LYS A 146 -2.34 -19.99 -9.21
CA LYS A 146 -3.72 -19.51 -9.29
C LYS A 146 -3.81 -18.09 -8.71
N SER A 147 -4.45 -17.20 -9.45
CA SER A 147 -4.69 -15.81 -9.04
C SER A 147 -5.79 -15.70 -7.98
N ALA A 148 -5.64 -14.76 -7.05
CA ALA A 148 -6.66 -14.44 -6.07
C ALA A 148 -7.76 -13.56 -6.69
N HIS A 149 -9.03 -13.90 -6.49
CA HIS A 149 -10.16 -13.14 -7.05
C HIS A 149 -10.14 -11.65 -6.67
N LYS A 150 -9.87 -11.34 -5.40
CA LYS A 150 -9.79 -9.95 -4.89
C LYS A 150 -8.71 -9.13 -5.61
N LEU A 151 -7.52 -9.70 -5.80
CA LEU A 151 -6.43 -9.01 -6.48
C LEU A 151 -6.67 -8.84 -7.98
N ARG A 152 -7.43 -9.74 -8.62
CA ARG A 152 -7.88 -9.55 -10.00
C ARG A 152 -8.78 -8.33 -10.14
N ILE A 153 -9.76 -8.19 -9.24
CA ILE A 153 -10.63 -7.02 -9.21
C ILE A 153 -9.80 -5.75 -9.02
N GLU A 154 -8.92 -5.76 -8.02
CA GLU A 154 -8.12 -4.57 -7.71
C GLU A 154 -7.12 -4.21 -8.81
N GLY A 155 -6.49 -5.21 -9.43
CA GLY A 155 -5.63 -5.01 -10.60
C GLY A 155 -6.39 -4.51 -11.83
N SER A 156 -7.67 -4.86 -11.98
CA SER A 156 -8.50 -4.36 -13.09
C SER A 156 -9.01 -2.93 -12.89
N ARG A 157 -9.18 -2.49 -11.63
CA ARG A 157 -9.59 -1.10 -11.30
C ARG A 157 -8.52 -0.06 -11.62
N ARG A 158 -7.25 -0.49 -11.66
CA ARG A 158 -6.09 0.34 -11.94
C ARG A 158 -5.56 0.07 -13.35
N ARG A 159 -6.43 -0.16 -14.33
CA ARG A 159 -6.07 -0.41 -15.73
C ARG A 159 -6.84 0.50 -16.66
#